data_AF-A0A514CL73-F1
#
_entry.id   AF-A0A514CL73-F1
#
_cell.length_a   1.000
_cell.length_b   1.000
_cell.length_c   1.000
_cell.angle_alpha   90.00
_cell.angle_beta   90.00
_cell.angle_gamma   90.00
#
_symmetry.space_group_name_H-M   'P 1'
#
loop_
_entity.id
_entity.type
_entity.pdbx_description
1 polymer ?
#
loop_
_entity_poly.entity_id
_entity_poly.type
_entity_poly.pdbx_seq_one_letter_code
_entity_poly.pdbx_strand_id
1 'polypeptide(L)'
;MILGSKNRIAIEFSFKDIIQSNGSYGNIRLYIDNKALGYYDDYVNLNAFSHQLKRLVANKDVDFDEFKGMSSEDVFLEIINSDDIRYDKTILSLGESFDDFDIRYIKSKGDVLLFWRLSKDHFFNYEKFDYNIHCCRLKIKEIQKIQADFDKALTTSV
;
A
#
# COMPACT_ATOMS: atom_id res chain seq x y z
N MET A 1 -8.27 4.30 14.81
CA MET A 1 -8.89 5.34 13.94
C MET A 1 -8.94 4.81 12.51
N ILE A 2 -9.89 5.27 11.70
CA ILE A 2 -9.99 4.91 10.27
C ILE A 2 -10.16 6.18 9.44
N LEU A 3 -9.38 6.33 8.38
CA LEU A 3 -9.50 7.40 7.39
C LEU A 3 -9.86 6.81 6.03
N GLY A 4 -10.89 7.36 5.37
CA GLY A 4 -11.38 6.86 4.07
C GLY A 4 -12.53 5.87 4.19
N SER A 5 -12.67 4.98 3.20
CA SER A 5 -13.74 3.98 3.13
C SER A 5 -13.16 2.60 2.81
N LYS A 6 -13.42 1.61 3.67
CA LYS A 6 -12.90 0.23 3.49
C LYS A 6 -13.33 -0.37 2.14
N ASN A 7 -14.50 -0.01 1.62
CA ASN A 7 -15.03 -0.44 0.32
C ASN A 7 -14.25 0.13 -0.89
N ARG A 8 -13.28 1.01 -0.68
CA ARG A 8 -12.51 1.65 -1.74
C ARG A 8 -11.03 1.73 -1.39
N ILE A 9 -10.70 2.67 -0.50
CA ILE A 9 -9.39 2.77 0.13
C ILE A 9 -9.56 3.40 1.52
N ALA A 10 -8.93 2.81 2.53
CA ALA A 10 -8.88 3.37 3.87
C ALA A 10 -7.59 3.00 4.60
N ILE A 11 -7.16 3.85 5.53
CA ILE A 11 -6.08 3.55 6.48
C ILE A 11 -6.68 3.38 7.86
N GLU A 12 -6.48 2.22 8.48
CA GLU A 12 -6.78 1.97 9.88
C GLU A 12 -5.49 2.02 10.68
N PHE A 13 -5.45 2.81 11.74
CA PHE A 13 -4.25 2.97 12.55
C PHE A 13 -4.56 3.41 13.99
N SER A 14 -3.63 3.15 14.89
CA SER A 14 -3.66 3.65 16.27
C SER A 14 -2.27 4.06 16.71
N PHE A 15 -2.19 5.14 17.48
CA PHE A 15 -0.96 5.48 18.20
C PHE A 15 -0.80 4.57 19.40
N LYS A 16 0.44 4.25 19.74
CA LYS A 16 0.77 3.62 21.01
C LYS A 16 1.54 4.64 21.84
N ASP A 17 1.14 4.79 23.10
CA ASP A 17 1.79 5.67 24.07
C ASP A 17 3.17 5.11 24.44
N ILE A 18 4.16 5.25 23.56
CA ILE A 18 5.56 5.10 23.97
C ILE A 18 6.11 6.50 24.24
N ILE A 19 6.14 6.78 25.54
CA ILE A 19 6.82 7.90 26.18
C ILE A 19 8.21 8.09 25.54
N GLN A 20 8.46 9.29 25.00
CA GLN A 20 9.78 9.85 24.67
C GLN A 20 10.54 9.27 23.47
N SER A 21 10.16 9.66 22.24
CA SER A 21 11.12 10.10 21.21
C SER A 21 10.38 10.39 19.89
N ASN A 22 10.30 11.66 19.48
CA ASN A 22 10.13 12.25 18.13
C ASN A 22 9.55 11.46 16.93
N GLY A 23 8.83 10.35 17.12
CA GLY A 23 8.39 9.43 16.10
C GLY A 23 6.98 8.94 16.39
N SER A 24 6.09 9.09 15.41
CA SER A 24 4.74 8.56 15.47
C SER A 24 4.81 7.07 15.14
N TYR A 25 4.88 6.23 16.15
CA TYR A 25 4.79 4.79 15.98
C TYR A 25 3.39 4.29 16.37
N GLY A 26 3.00 3.15 15.80
CA GLY A 26 1.69 2.59 16.04
C GLY A 26 1.39 1.35 15.21
N ASN A 27 0.15 0.92 15.31
CA ASN A 27 -0.42 -0.15 14.52
C ASN A 27 -1.03 0.43 13.26
N ILE A 28 -0.89 -0.24 12.11
CA ILE A 28 -1.44 0.24 10.84
C ILE A 28 -1.87 -0.91 9.94
N ARG A 29 -2.94 -0.66 9.17
CA ARG A 29 -3.42 -1.54 8.11
C ARG A 29 -4.03 -0.71 6.99
N LEU A 30 -3.82 -1.11 5.74
CA LEU A 30 -4.43 -0.51 4.56
C LEU A 30 -5.63 -1.36 4.13
N TYR A 31 -6.76 -0.75 3.84
CA TYR A 31 -7.89 -1.41 3.20
C TYR A 31 -7.98 -0.97 1.74
N ILE A 32 -8.15 -1.92 0.83
CA ILE A 32 -8.46 -1.68 -0.59
C ILE A 32 -9.58 -2.66 -0.97
N ASP A 33 -10.71 -2.15 -1.45
CA ASP A 33 -11.90 -2.95 -1.80
C ASP A 33 -12.25 -4.02 -0.73
N ASN A 34 -12.30 -3.60 0.54
CA ASN A 34 -12.53 -4.42 1.74
C ASN A 34 -11.48 -5.49 2.07
N LYS A 35 -10.40 -5.60 1.29
CA LYS A 35 -9.26 -6.44 1.62
C LYS A 35 -8.32 -5.66 2.52
N ALA A 36 -7.92 -6.30 3.61
CA ALA A 36 -7.12 -5.69 4.67
C ALA A 36 -5.66 -6.14 4.51
N LEU A 37 -4.79 -5.22 4.11
CA LEU A 37 -3.36 -5.43 3.86
C LEU A 37 -2.57 -4.92 5.05
N GLY A 38 -1.64 -5.73 5.52
CA GLY A 38 -0.78 -5.45 6.65
C GLY A 38 -1.24 -6.14 7.94
N TYR A 39 -0.31 -6.64 8.75
CA TYR A 39 -0.63 -7.22 10.04
C TYR A 39 -0.85 -6.10 11.06
N TYR A 40 -2.09 -5.92 11.54
CA TYR A 40 -2.43 -4.76 12.35
C TYR A 40 -1.75 -4.78 13.71
N ASP A 41 -1.55 -5.97 14.29
CA ASP A 41 -0.96 -6.07 15.62
C ASP A 41 0.57 -5.87 15.62
N ASP A 42 1.18 -5.72 14.43
CA ASP A 42 2.58 -5.32 14.29
C ASP A 42 2.75 -3.81 14.52
N TYR A 43 3.88 -3.45 15.12
CA TYR A 43 4.16 -2.09 15.56
C TYR A 43 5.21 -1.44 14.68
N VAL A 44 4.83 -0.36 13.99
CA VAL A 44 5.67 0.25 12.96
C VAL A 44 5.75 1.76 13.07
N ASN A 45 6.76 2.31 12.40
CA ASN A 45 6.92 3.74 12.23
C ASN A 45 5.89 4.28 11.20
N LEU A 46 4.88 5.01 11.68
CA LEU A 46 3.81 5.56 10.85
C LEU A 46 4.30 6.63 9.87
N ASN A 47 5.39 7.34 10.20
CA ASN A 47 6.01 8.30 9.29
C ASN A 47 6.66 7.61 8.09
N ALA A 48 7.23 6.41 8.29
CA ALA A 48 7.77 5.61 7.19
C ALA A 48 6.65 5.20 6.22
N PHE A 49 5.51 4.73 6.75
CA PHE A 49 4.32 4.45 5.94
C PHE A 49 3.83 5.69 5.16
N SER A 50 3.68 6.84 5.83
CA SER A 50 3.27 8.11 5.17
C SER A 50 4.20 8.47 4.02
N HIS A 51 5.51 8.39 4.23
CA HIS A 51 6.50 8.69 3.21
C HIS A 51 6.37 7.77 1.99
N GLN A 52 6.13 6.46 2.19
CA GLN A 52 5.96 5.51 1.09
C GLN A 52 4.66 5.75 0.33
N LEU A 53 3.58 6.10 1.02
CA LEU A 53 2.32 6.48 0.37
C LEU A 53 2.47 7.74 -0.49
N LYS A 54 3.29 8.72 -0.07
CA LYS A 54 3.62 9.91 -0.87
C LYS A 54 4.36 9.55 -2.15
N ARG A 55 5.26 8.58 -2.11
CA ARG A 55 6.01 8.12 -3.30
C ARG A 55 5.10 7.54 -4.37
N LEU A 56 4.03 6.86 -3.99
CA LEU A 56 3.03 6.33 -4.92
C LEU A 56 2.40 7.44 -5.79
N VAL A 57 2.23 8.63 -5.23
CA VAL A 57 1.74 9.82 -5.95
C VAL A 57 2.85 10.53 -6.72
N ALA A 58 4.03 10.67 -6.12
CA ALA A 58 5.13 11.48 -6.64
C ALA A 58 5.92 10.83 -7.79
N ASN A 59 6.00 9.50 -7.82
CA ASN A 59 6.79 8.78 -8.82
C ASN A 59 6.24 8.99 -10.24
N LYS A 60 7.15 8.92 -11.22
CA LYS A 60 6.82 9.06 -12.64
C LYS A 60 5.96 7.90 -13.12
N ASP A 61 5.15 8.19 -14.13
CA ASP A 61 4.30 7.20 -14.79
C ASP A 61 5.15 6.04 -15.35
N VAL A 62 4.58 4.85 -15.28
CA VAL A 62 5.06 3.71 -16.05
C VAL A 62 4.09 3.59 -17.20
N ASP A 63 4.62 3.57 -18.43
CA ASP A 63 3.78 3.53 -19.60
C ASP A 63 3.00 2.21 -19.63
N PHE A 64 1.67 2.29 -19.59
CA PHE A 64 0.79 1.14 -19.54
C PHE A 64 0.65 0.45 -20.90
N ASP A 65 1.12 1.09 -21.97
CA ASP A 65 0.92 0.62 -23.33
C ASP A 65 1.65 -0.71 -23.59
N GLU A 66 2.69 -1.04 -22.81
CA GLU A 66 3.38 -2.34 -22.88
C GLU A 66 2.52 -3.52 -22.41
N PHE A 67 1.53 -3.27 -21.54
CA PHE A 67 0.66 -4.30 -20.96
C PHE A 67 -0.69 -4.41 -21.69
N LYS A 68 -0.82 -3.78 -22.85
CA LYS A 68 -2.09 -3.69 -23.57
C LYS A 68 -2.58 -5.08 -23.99
N GLY A 69 -3.75 -5.47 -23.49
CA GLY A 69 -4.39 -6.76 -23.79
C GLY A 69 -4.05 -7.87 -22.81
N MET A 70 -3.18 -7.63 -21.83
CA MET A 70 -2.89 -8.57 -20.74
C MET A 70 -3.96 -8.47 -19.65
N SER A 71 -4.21 -9.59 -18.96
CA SER A 71 -5.01 -9.56 -17.74
C SER A 71 -4.23 -8.91 -16.58
N SER A 72 -4.91 -8.44 -15.54
CA SER A 72 -4.23 -7.88 -14.36
C SER A 72 -3.31 -8.89 -13.67
N GLU A 73 -3.64 -10.18 -13.75
CA GLU A 73 -2.83 -11.26 -13.23
C GLU A 73 -1.52 -11.41 -14.04
N ASP A 74 -1.63 -11.45 -15.37
CA ASP A 74 -0.47 -11.56 -16.26
C ASP A 74 0.46 -10.36 -16.09
N VAL A 75 -0.08 -9.14 -15.97
CA VAL A 75 0.72 -7.93 -15.73
C VAL A 75 1.49 -8.03 -14.42
N PHE A 76 0.83 -8.49 -13.35
CA PHE A 76 1.49 -8.64 -12.05
C PHE A 76 2.59 -9.70 -12.09
N LEU A 77 2.32 -10.85 -12.72
CA LEU A 77 3.28 -11.95 -12.86
C LEU A 77 4.48 -11.55 -13.72
N GLU A 78 4.26 -10.79 -14.80
CA GLU A 78 5.34 -10.23 -15.62
C GLU A 78 6.23 -9.31 -14.78
N ILE A 79 5.63 -8.36 -14.07
CA ILE A 79 6.36 -7.36 -13.27
C ILE A 79 7.15 -7.99 -12.13
N ILE A 80 6.59 -8.99 -11.43
CA ILE A 80 7.24 -9.57 -10.25
C ILE A 80 8.36 -10.56 -10.61
N ASN A 81 8.27 -11.22 -11.77
CA ASN A 81 9.24 -12.23 -12.20
C ASN A 81 10.30 -11.67 -13.18
N SER A 82 10.17 -10.41 -13.60
CA SER A 82 11.11 -9.78 -14.53
C SER A 82 12.36 -9.29 -13.80
N ASP A 83 13.52 -9.55 -14.39
CA ASP A 83 14.82 -8.99 -13.96
C ASP A 83 15.05 -7.57 -14.51
N ASP A 84 14.07 -6.98 -15.19
CA ASP A 84 14.18 -5.64 -15.73
C ASP A 84 14.05 -4.57 -14.62
N ILE A 85 15.16 -3.89 -14.34
CA ILE A 85 15.27 -2.80 -13.35
C ILE A 85 14.23 -1.68 -13.54
N ARG A 86 13.63 -1.54 -14.73
CA ARG A 86 12.53 -0.60 -14.96
C ARG A 86 11.32 -0.92 -14.10
N TYR A 87 11.13 -2.16 -13.68
CA TYR A 87 10.01 -2.56 -12.83
C TYR A 87 10.26 -2.36 -11.33
N ASP A 88 11.49 -2.10 -10.89
CA ASP A 88 11.78 -1.81 -9.48
C ASP A 88 11.02 -0.59 -8.94
N LYS A 89 10.73 0.39 -9.81
CA LYS A 89 9.93 1.57 -9.47
C LYS A 89 8.47 1.26 -9.13
N THR A 90 8.01 0.05 -9.47
CA THR A 90 6.64 -0.41 -9.17
C THR A 90 6.53 -1.03 -7.78
N ILE A 91 7.65 -1.30 -7.11
CA ILE A 91 7.68 -1.87 -5.75
C ILE A 91 7.10 -0.84 -4.76
N LEU A 92 6.10 -1.26 -3.98
CA LEU A 92 5.55 -0.46 -2.89
C LEU A 92 5.80 -1.16 -1.55
N SER A 93 6.89 -0.79 -0.89
CA SER A 93 7.15 -1.20 0.50
C SER A 93 6.49 -0.20 1.44
N LEU A 94 5.43 -0.60 2.11
CA LEU A 94 4.67 0.25 3.06
C LEU A 94 5.17 0.15 4.50
N GLY A 95 6.27 -0.57 4.74
CA GLY A 95 6.82 -0.85 6.05
C GLY A 95 6.53 -2.29 6.53
N GLU A 96 7.10 -2.63 7.68
CA GLU A 96 7.24 -4.01 8.19
C GLU A 96 5.91 -4.77 8.29
N SER A 97 4.83 -4.09 8.69
CA SER A 97 3.51 -4.72 8.78
C SER A 97 3.02 -5.30 7.44
N PHE A 98 3.58 -4.87 6.31
CA PHE A 98 3.19 -5.26 4.97
C PHE A 98 4.17 -6.23 4.29
N ASP A 99 5.22 -6.68 4.97
CA ASP A 99 6.29 -7.51 4.36
C ASP A 99 5.78 -8.88 3.89
N ASP A 100 4.68 -9.36 4.45
CA ASP A 100 4.00 -10.59 4.01
C ASP A 100 3.27 -10.42 2.66
N PHE A 101 3.21 -9.21 2.10
CA PHE A 101 2.52 -8.93 0.84
C PHE A 101 3.49 -8.54 -0.27
N ASP A 102 3.31 -9.18 -1.42
CA ASP A 102 3.89 -8.68 -2.66
C ASP A 102 3.02 -7.52 -3.16
N ILE A 103 3.46 -6.28 -2.99
CA ILE A 103 2.70 -5.10 -3.44
C ILE A 103 3.43 -4.42 -4.61
N ARG A 104 2.69 -4.17 -5.69
CA ARG A 104 3.16 -3.49 -6.89
C ARG A 104 2.18 -2.41 -7.31
N TYR A 105 2.65 -1.33 -7.90
CA TYR A 105 1.78 -0.30 -8.45
C TYR A 105 2.29 0.24 -9.79
N ILE A 106 1.36 0.64 -10.62
CA ILE A 106 1.61 1.24 -11.92
C ILE A 106 0.76 2.50 -12.02
N LYS A 107 1.36 3.61 -12.41
CA LYS A 107 0.69 4.91 -12.52
C LYS A 107 0.46 5.27 -13.98
N SER A 108 -0.76 5.65 -14.33
CA SER A 108 -1.11 6.08 -15.69
C SER A 108 -2.28 7.06 -15.69
N LYS A 109 -2.12 8.19 -16.39
CA LYS A 109 -3.20 9.15 -16.74
C LYS A 109 -4.11 9.54 -15.56
N GLY A 110 -3.52 9.81 -14.40
CA GLY A 110 -4.27 10.24 -13.21
C GLY A 110 -4.79 9.11 -12.32
N ASP A 111 -4.52 7.86 -12.68
CA ASP A 111 -4.86 6.65 -11.93
C ASP A 111 -3.62 5.92 -11.43
N VAL A 112 -3.82 5.14 -10.38
CA VAL A 112 -2.88 4.11 -9.92
C VAL A 112 -3.60 2.77 -10.01
N LEU A 113 -2.99 1.83 -10.71
CA LEU A 113 -3.34 0.42 -10.66
C LEU A 113 -2.43 -0.24 -9.61
N LEU A 114 -3.05 -0.70 -8.54
CA LEU A 114 -2.38 -1.31 -7.40
C LEU A 114 -2.66 -2.81 -7.45
N PHE A 115 -1.60 -3.60 -7.34
CA PHE A 115 -1.64 -5.05 -7.36
C PHE A 115 -1.08 -5.57 -6.05
N TRP A 116 -1.69 -6.62 -5.51
CA TRP A 116 -1.18 -7.28 -4.33
C TRP A 116 -1.56 -8.76 -4.28
N ARG A 117 -0.73 -9.54 -3.60
CA ARG A 117 -1.08 -10.88 -3.11
C ARG A 117 -0.41 -11.11 -1.76
N LEU A 118 -0.97 -12.01 -0.97
CA LEU A 118 -0.27 -12.55 0.19
C LEU A 118 0.86 -13.47 -0.31
N SER A 119 2.07 -13.27 0.20
CA SER A 119 3.22 -14.11 -0.08
C SER A 119 2.99 -15.54 0.39
N LYS A 120 3.56 -16.52 -0.32
CA LYS A 120 3.52 -17.92 0.11
C LYS A 120 4.26 -18.11 1.44
N ASP A 121 5.32 -17.34 1.64
CA ASP A 121 6.21 -17.42 2.80
C ASP A 121 5.86 -16.36 3.88
N HIS A 122 4.60 -15.98 3.96
CA HIS A 122 4.08 -15.06 4.98
C HIS A 122 4.33 -15.56 6.42
N PHE A 123 4.64 -14.63 7.33
CA PHE A 123 4.94 -14.90 8.72
C PHE A 123 3.70 -14.86 9.62
N PHE A 124 2.81 -13.89 9.40
CA PHE A 124 1.61 -13.70 10.22
C PHE A 124 0.41 -14.46 9.68
N ASN A 125 -0.58 -14.73 10.53
CA ASN A 125 -1.82 -15.37 10.08
C ASN A 125 -2.87 -14.33 9.66
N TYR A 126 -3.36 -14.44 8.43
CA TYR A 126 -4.41 -13.58 7.88
C TYR A 126 -5.70 -14.37 7.67
N GLU A 127 -6.63 -14.27 8.63
CA GLU A 127 -7.92 -14.94 8.51
C GLU A 127 -8.65 -14.52 7.23
N LYS A 128 -9.08 -15.51 6.43
CA LYS A 128 -9.90 -15.32 5.22
C LYS A 128 -9.24 -14.50 4.11
N PHE A 129 -7.91 -14.37 4.13
CA PHE A 129 -7.17 -13.83 3.00
C PHE A 129 -6.86 -14.97 2.01
N ASP A 130 -7.14 -14.73 0.73
CA ASP A 130 -6.84 -15.69 -0.34
C ASP A 130 -5.50 -15.36 -1.00
N TYR A 131 -4.82 -16.36 -1.56
CA TYR A 131 -3.51 -16.21 -2.21
C TYR A 131 -3.61 -15.71 -3.66
N ASN A 132 -4.79 -15.30 -4.12
CA ASN A 132 -4.94 -14.82 -5.49
C ASN A 132 -4.29 -13.45 -5.64
N ILE A 133 -4.00 -13.10 -6.89
CA ILE A 133 -3.57 -11.76 -7.26
C ILE A 133 -4.81 -10.87 -7.31
N HIS A 134 -4.76 -9.79 -6.54
CA HIS A 134 -5.79 -8.75 -6.53
C HIS A 134 -5.27 -7.52 -7.25
N CYS A 135 -6.21 -6.79 -7.87
CA CYS A 135 -5.91 -5.54 -8.56
C CYS A 135 -7.04 -4.54 -8.31
N CYS A 136 -6.68 -3.29 -8.01
CA CYS A 136 -7.63 -2.20 -7.88
C CYS A 136 -7.11 -0.95 -8.61
N ARG A 137 -8.03 -0.25 -9.28
CA ARG A 137 -7.78 1.05 -9.89
C ARG A 137 -8.25 2.16 -8.96
N LEU A 138 -7.32 2.99 -8.51
CA LEU A 138 -7.57 4.12 -7.63
C LEU A 138 -7.26 5.44 -8.35
N LYS A 139 -8.05 6.47 -8.09
CA LYS A 139 -7.75 7.83 -8.59
C LYS A 139 -6.63 8.41 -7.74
N ILE A 140 -5.64 9.06 -8.35
CA ILE A 140 -4.55 9.72 -7.61
C ILE A 140 -5.11 10.72 -6.58
N LYS A 141 -6.19 11.43 -6.91
CA LYS A 141 -6.85 12.37 -6.00
C LYS A 141 -7.41 11.70 -4.73
N GLU A 142 -7.86 10.45 -4.82
CA GLU A 142 -8.35 9.70 -3.65
C GLU A 142 -7.20 9.36 -2.71
N ILE A 143 -6.08 8.90 -3.28
CA ILE A 143 -4.85 8.60 -2.54
C ILE A 143 -4.30 9.87 -1.87
N GLN A 144 -4.23 10.98 -2.62
CA GLN A 144 -3.76 12.28 -2.10
C GLN A 144 -4.61 12.76 -0.93
N LYS A 145 -5.94 12.62 -1.01
CA LYS A 145 -6.82 12.99 0.09
C LYS A 145 -6.53 12.17 1.35
N ILE A 146 -6.44 10.85 1.21
CA ILE A 146 -6.16 9.95 2.35
C ILE A 146 -4.77 10.22 2.93
N GLN A 147 -3.76 10.48 2.09
CA GLN A 147 -2.42 10.84 2.53
C GLN A 147 -2.40 12.18 3.29
N ALA A 148 -3.14 13.19 2.82
CA ALA A 148 -3.24 14.47 3.52
C ALA A 148 -3.98 14.33 4.86
N ASP A 149 -5.07 13.56 4.90
CA ASP A 149 -5.81 13.27 6.13
C ASP A 149 -4.93 12.51 7.14
N PHE A 150 -4.13 11.56 6.66
CA PHE A 150 -3.21 10.78 7.49
C PHE A 150 -2.08 11.65 8.05
N ASP A 151 -1.43 12.48 7.23
CA ASP A 151 -0.40 13.42 7.70
C ASP A 151 -0.93 14.38 8.76
N LYS A 152 -2.15 14.90 8.58
CA LYS A 152 -2.80 15.76 9.57
C LYS A 152 -3.02 15.03 10.90
N ALA A 153 -3.41 13.76 10.85
CA ALA A 153 -3.59 12.95 12.05
C ALA A 153 -2.24 12.70 12.76
N LEU A 154 -1.15 12.47 12.01
CA LEU A 154 0.19 12.32 12.59
C LEU A 154 0.68 13.60 13.28
N THR A 155 0.38 14.78 12.74
CA THR A 155 0.81 16.06 13.34
C THR A 155 -0.07 16.53 14.51
N THR A 156 -1.36 16.20 14.51
CA THR A 156 -2.30 16.61 15.59
C THR A 156 -2.15 15.75 16.85
N SER A 157 -1.47 14.61 16.75
CA SER A 157 -1.31 13.64 17.84
C SER A 157 0.05 13.76 18.56
N VAL A 158 0.86 14.76 18.20
CA VAL A 158 2.14 15.13 18.83
C VAL A 158 1.95 16.31 19.75
#